data_AF-A0A7Y6NSQ4-F1
#
_entry.id   AF-A0A7Y6NSQ4-F1
#
_cell.length_a   1.000
_cell.length_b   1.000
_cell.length_c   1.000
_cell.angle_alpha   90.00
_cell.angle_beta   90.00
_cell.angle_gamma   90.00
#
_symmetry.space_group_name_H-M   'P 1'
#
loop_
_entity.id
_entity.type
_entity.pdbx_description
1 polymer ?
#
loop_
_entity_poly.entity_id
_entity_poly.type
_entity_poly.pdbx_seq_one_letter_code
_entity_poly.pdbx_strand_id
1 'polypeptide(L)'
;MSAAQLSALQAVVPSAEPFQEGGRLLAFLPGLKVETLGGTVVCDALLHPHEHTGYQTRLFLDRQIPGGSANNWTAHSLGGRTWWACSWQGVEAALPWVQILMNHLRAFR
;
A
#
# COMPACT_ATOMS: atom_id res chain seq x y z
N MET A 1 13.19 -7.52 -12.10
CA MET A 1 12.65 -6.15 -12.15
C MET A 1 12.19 -5.60 -10.79
N SER A 2 11.97 -6.45 -9.78
CA SER A 2 11.49 -6.02 -8.46
C SER A 2 12.52 -5.36 -7.53
N ALA A 3 13.79 -5.79 -7.55
CA ALA A 3 14.79 -5.30 -6.60
C ALA A 3 15.04 -3.79 -6.71
N ALA A 4 15.07 -3.24 -7.93
CA ALA A 4 15.21 -1.80 -8.16
C ALA A 4 13.99 -1.01 -7.67
N GLN A 5 12.78 -1.55 -7.85
CA GLN A 5 11.54 -0.93 -7.35
C GLN A 5 11.51 -0.89 -5.82
N LEU A 6 11.93 -1.97 -5.16
CA LEU A 6 12.03 -2.02 -3.71
C LEU A 6 13.10 -1.07 -3.18
N SER A 7 14.28 -1.01 -3.82
CA SER A 7 15.33 -0.05 -3.43
C SER A 7 14.85 1.41 -3.54
N ALA A 8 14.07 1.73 -4.58
CA ALA A 8 13.45 3.04 -4.71
C ALA A 8 12.43 3.33 -3.58
N LEU A 9 11.65 2.33 -3.15
CA LEU A 9 10.79 2.46 -1.98
C LEU A 9 11.58 2.69 -0.70
N GLN A 10 12.72 2.02 -0.53
CA GLN A 10 13.60 2.19 0.64
C GLN A 10 14.15 3.62 0.76
N ALA A 11 14.25 4.38 -0.33
CA ALA A 11 14.60 5.80 -0.27
C ALA A 11 13.51 6.66 0.42
N VAL A 12 12.26 6.19 0.47
CA VAL A 12 11.11 6.91 1.06
C VAL A 12 10.63 6.25 2.36
N VAL A 13 10.69 4.93 2.43
CA VAL A 13 10.35 4.09 3.57
C VAL A 13 11.55 3.16 3.83
N PRO A 14 12.57 3.60 4.59
CA PRO A 14 13.84 2.86 4.75
C PRO A 14 13.71 1.42 5.25
N SER A 15 12.63 1.12 5.97
CA SER A 15 12.30 -0.19 6.51
C SER A 15 11.53 -1.08 5.52
N ALA A 16 11.38 -0.67 4.26
CA ALA A 16 10.64 -1.46 3.26
C ALA A 16 11.33 -2.79 2.96
N GLU A 17 10.54 -3.87 2.92
CA GLU A 17 10.99 -5.24 2.76
C GLU A 17 10.24 -5.96 1.61
N PRO A 18 10.89 -6.92 0.93
CA PRO A 18 10.21 -7.74 -0.07
C PRO A 18 9.19 -8.66 0.61
N PHE A 19 7.99 -8.76 0.05
CA PHE A 19 6.95 -9.69 0.53
C PHE A 19 6.44 -10.53 -0.63
N GLN A 20 6.30 -11.84 -0.46
CA GLN A 20 5.84 -12.77 -1.50
C GLN A 20 4.46 -13.32 -1.15
N GLU A 21 3.50 -13.20 -2.05
CA GLU A 21 2.14 -13.76 -1.91
C GLU A 21 1.70 -14.33 -3.27
N GLY A 22 1.28 -15.60 -3.31
CA GLY A 22 0.76 -16.21 -4.54
C GLY A 22 1.71 -16.11 -5.74
N GLY A 23 3.03 -16.14 -5.51
CA GLY A 23 4.06 -16.00 -6.56
C GLY A 23 4.27 -14.57 -7.07
N ARG A 24 3.63 -13.57 -6.44
CA ARG A 24 3.79 -12.15 -6.76
C ARG A 24 4.62 -11.47 -5.68
N LEU A 25 5.52 -10.58 -6.11
CA LEU A 25 6.25 -9.74 -5.19
C LEU A 25 5.49 -8.44 -4.89
N LEU A 26 5.31 -8.19 -3.60
CA LEU A 26 4.76 -7.02 -2.97
C LEU A 26 5.87 -6.30 -2.18
N ALA A 27 5.58 -5.13 -1.63
CA ALA A 27 6.44 -4.47 -0.64
C ALA A 27 5.73 -4.39 0.71
N PHE A 28 6.37 -4.93 1.75
CA PHE A 28 6.00 -4.66 3.13
C PHE A 28 6.64 -3.35 3.58
N LEU A 29 5.83 -2.47 4.19
CA LEU A 29 6.17 -1.11 4.56
C LEU A 29 5.88 -0.93 6.06
N PRO A 30 6.73 -1.45 6.95
CA PRO A 30 6.53 -1.34 8.39
C PRO A 30 6.70 0.10 8.86
N GLY A 31 5.82 0.56 9.74
CA GLY A 31 5.87 1.92 10.31
C GLY A 31 5.70 3.03 9.27
N LEU A 32 4.93 2.79 8.21
CA LEU A 32 4.58 3.79 7.20
C LEU A 32 3.87 4.98 7.86
N LYS A 33 4.36 6.19 7.57
CA LYS A 33 3.73 7.44 7.99
C LYS A 33 2.71 7.86 6.95
N VAL A 34 1.45 7.96 7.35
CA VAL A 34 0.33 8.37 6.51
C VAL A 34 -0.21 9.70 7.02
N GLU A 35 -0.15 10.72 6.17
CA GLU A 35 -0.77 12.02 6.46
C GLU A 35 -2.28 11.92 6.27
N THR A 36 -3.05 12.28 7.31
CA THR A 36 -4.52 12.31 7.30
C THR A 36 -5.03 13.71 7.62
N LEU A 37 -6.32 13.98 7.42
CA LEU A 37 -6.97 15.23 7.87
C LEU A 37 -6.83 15.49 9.38
N GLY A 38 -6.64 14.43 10.18
CA GLY A 38 -6.45 14.50 11.64
C GLY A 38 -4.99 14.50 12.09
N GLY A 39 -4.03 14.60 11.16
CA GLY A 39 -2.59 14.51 11.42
C GLY A 39 -1.96 13.20 10.93
N THR A 40 -0.70 12.99 11.29
CA THR A 40 0.08 11.82 10.86
C THR A 40 -0.28 10.57 11.65
N VAL A 41 -0.63 9.49 10.97
CA VAL A 41 -0.81 8.15 11.53
C VAL A 41 0.36 7.26 11.14
N VAL A 42 0.85 6.44 12.08
CA VAL A 42 1.86 5.40 11.80
C VAL A 42 1.20 4.04 11.79
N CYS A 43 1.31 3.32 10.68
CA CYS A 43 0.76 1.98 10.51
C CYS A 43 1.65 1.11 9.63
N ASP A 44 1.47 -0.20 9.70
CA ASP A 44 2.07 -1.12 8.76
C ASP A 44 1.26 -1.16 7.46
N ALA A 45 1.93 -1.32 6.33
CA ALA A 45 1.26 -1.47 5.04
C ALA A 45 1.88 -2.55 4.15
N LEU A 46 1.06 -3.10 3.23
CA LEU A 46 1.49 -3.90 2.10
C LEU A 46 1.11 -3.17 0.81
N LEU A 47 2.12 -2.79 0.02
CA LEU A 47 1.90 -2.33 -1.34
C LEU A 47 1.79 -3.54 -2.26
N HIS A 48 0.65 -3.67 -2.93
CA HIS A 48 0.39 -4.70 -3.94
C HIS A 48 0.31 -4.04 -5.33
N PRO A 49 1.44 -3.97 -6.07
CA PRO A 49 1.56 -3.23 -7.32
C PRO A 49 1.11 -4.05 -8.55
N HIS A 50 0.24 -5.03 -8.33
CA HIS A 50 -0.35 -5.88 -9.36
C HIS A 50 -1.86 -5.94 -9.17
N GLU A 51 -2.57 -6.43 -10.19
CA GLU A 51 -4.02 -6.52 -10.15
C GLU A 51 -4.49 -7.39 -8.97
N HIS A 52 -5.40 -6.86 -8.14
CA HIS A 52 -5.97 -7.58 -7.02
C HIS A 52 -7.44 -7.19 -6.83
N THR A 53 -8.35 -8.16 -6.84
CA THR A 53 -9.78 -7.97 -6.56
C THR A 53 -10.44 -6.85 -7.38
N GLY A 54 -10.11 -6.77 -8.68
CA GLY A 54 -10.66 -5.77 -9.60
C GLY A 54 -9.98 -4.40 -9.61
N TYR A 55 -8.86 -4.23 -8.90
CA TYR A 55 -8.07 -3.00 -8.88
C TYR A 55 -6.69 -3.28 -9.49
N GLN A 56 -6.17 -2.39 -10.32
CA GLN A 56 -4.85 -2.57 -10.94
C GLN A 56 -3.70 -2.62 -9.93
N THR A 57 -3.85 -1.90 -8.81
CA THR A 57 -2.92 -1.92 -7.67
C THR A 57 -3.70 -1.70 -6.38
N ARG A 58 -3.16 -2.12 -5.23
CA ARG A 58 -3.75 -1.85 -3.92
C ARG A 58 -2.69 -1.46 -2.89
N LEU A 59 -3.10 -0.63 -1.94
CA LEU A 59 -2.40 -0.44 -0.67
C LEU A 59 -3.27 -1.03 0.44
N PHE A 60 -2.70 -1.98 1.17
CA PHE A 60 -3.33 -2.59 2.33
C PHE A 60 -2.67 -2.06 3.60
N LEU A 61 -3.46 -1.80 4.64
CA LEU A 61 -3.01 -1.34 5.96
C LEU A 61 -3.34 -2.36 7.05
N ASP A 62 -2.60 -2.38 8.15
CA ASP A 62 -2.86 -3.26 9.29
C ASP A 62 -4.20 -2.98 9.99
N ARG A 63 -4.72 -1.76 9.86
CA ARG A 63 -6.01 -1.32 10.39
C ARG A 63 -6.66 -0.28 9.48
N GLN A 64 -7.96 -0.07 9.66
CA GLN A 64 -8.63 1.09 9.06
C GLN A 64 -8.15 2.37 9.76
N ILE A 65 -7.91 3.41 8.97
CA ILE A 65 -7.54 4.74 9.48
C ILE A 65 -8.45 5.79 8.84
N PRO A 66 -8.67 6.94 9.50
CA PRO A 66 -9.40 8.05 8.89
C PRO A 66 -8.71 8.51 7.60
N GLY A 67 -9.50 8.90 6.60
CA GLY A 67 -8.98 9.49 5.38
C GLY A 67 -10.04 10.31 4.68
N GLY A 68 -9.65 11.39 3.99
CA GLY A 68 -10.61 12.28 3.32
C GLY A 68 -11.41 11.58 2.23
N SER A 69 -10.81 10.61 1.53
CA SER A 69 -11.45 9.79 0.49
C SER A 69 -11.39 8.29 0.74
N ALA A 70 -10.80 7.85 1.86
CA ALA A 70 -10.62 6.44 2.21
C ALA A 70 -11.94 5.80 2.67
N ASN A 71 -12.74 5.36 1.71
CA ASN A 71 -14.08 4.80 1.91
C ASN A 71 -14.16 3.31 1.53
N ASN A 72 -15.27 2.65 1.88
CA ASN A 72 -15.58 1.27 1.47
C ASN A 72 -14.48 0.25 1.81
N TRP A 73 -14.09 0.21 3.08
CA TRP A 73 -13.04 -0.68 3.57
C TRP A 73 -13.43 -2.16 3.45
N THR A 74 -12.47 -2.97 2.99
CA THR A 74 -12.60 -4.42 2.88
C THR A 74 -11.41 -5.11 3.55
N ALA A 75 -11.67 -6.21 4.24
CA ALA A 75 -10.64 -7.04 4.87
C ALA A 75 -10.14 -8.10 3.88
N HIS A 76 -8.83 -8.35 3.90
CA HIS A 76 -8.13 -9.32 3.05
C HIS A 76 -7.16 -10.12 3.91
N SER A 77 -6.96 -11.41 3.61
CA SER A 77 -5.95 -12.23 4.27
C SER A 77 -4.76 -12.42 3.34
N LEU A 78 -3.59 -11.92 3.74
CA LEU A 78 -2.33 -12.01 2.98
C LEU A 78 -1.21 -12.42 3.95
N GLY A 79 -0.43 -13.46 3.61
CA GLY A 79 0.57 -14.06 4.49
C GLY A 79 0.06 -14.42 5.89
N GLY A 80 -1.19 -14.88 5.99
CA GLY A 80 -1.80 -15.29 7.26
C GLY A 80 -2.15 -14.13 8.21
N ARG A 81 -2.04 -12.87 7.78
CA ARG A 81 -2.47 -11.67 8.53
C ARG A 81 -3.66 -11.02 7.84
N THR A 82 -4.56 -10.45 8.63
CA THR A 82 -5.64 -9.60 8.11
C THR A 82 -5.11 -8.21 7.79
N TRP A 83 -5.46 -7.73 6.62
CA TRP A 83 -5.17 -6.37 6.15
C TRP A 83 -6.42 -5.70 5.63
N TRP A 84 -6.43 -4.37 5.64
CA TRP A 84 -7.56 -3.54 5.25
C TRP A 84 -7.20 -2.68 4.05
N ALA A 85 -8.07 -2.62 3.05
CA ALA A 85 -7.93 -1.71 1.92
C ALA A 85 -9.23 -0.94 1.69
N CYS A 86 -9.11 0.37 1.54
CA CYS A 86 -10.18 1.23 1.06
C CYS A 86 -10.31 1.16 -0.47
N SER A 87 -11.43 1.63 -1.00
CA SER A 87 -11.62 1.76 -2.44
C SER A 87 -10.87 2.99 -2.96
N TRP A 88 -9.77 2.77 -3.68
CA TRP A 88 -9.00 3.81 -4.36
C TRP A 88 -8.59 3.34 -5.76
N GLN A 89 -8.97 4.07 -6.80
CA GLN A 89 -8.83 3.67 -8.20
C GLN A 89 -7.95 4.64 -9.00
N GLY A 90 -7.71 4.34 -10.28
CA GLY A 90 -6.92 5.19 -11.18
C GLY A 90 -5.41 5.11 -10.96
N VAL A 91 -4.93 4.07 -10.27
CA VAL A 91 -3.49 3.85 -10.03
C VAL A 91 -3.00 2.70 -10.91
N GLU A 92 -2.36 3.04 -12.02
CA GLU A 92 -1.87 2.11 -13.03
C GLU A 92 -0.73 1.23 -12.52
N ALA A 93 -0.75 -0.07 -12.85
CA ALA A 93 0.28 -1.02 -12.43
C ALA A 93 1.64 -0.82 -13.14
N ALA A 94 1.66 -0.08 -14.26
CA ALA A 94 2.87 0.25 -14.99
C ALA A 94 3.72 1.34 -14.32
N LEU A 95 3.17 2.05 -13.33
CA LEU A 95 3.88 3.10 -12.62
C LEU A 95 5.01 2.54 -11.74
N PRO A 96 6.09 3.32 -11.50
CA PRO A 96 7.05 3.00 -10.46
C PRO A 96 6.38 2.81 -9.09
N TRP A 97 6.85 1.88 -8.28
CA TRP A 97 6.21 1.51 -7.00
C TRP A 97 6.12 2.69 -6.02
N VAL A 98 7.12 3.57 -6.02
CA VAL A 98 7.07 4.83 -5.26
C VAL A 98 5.88 5.69 -5.70
N GLN A 99 5.63 5.81 -7.01
CA GLN A 99 4.50 6.58 -7.53
C GLN A 99 3.17 5.89 -7.24
N ILE A 100 3.11 4.55 -7.28
CA ILE A 100 1.92 3.78 -6.87
C ILE A 100 1.61 4.09 -5.39
N LEU A 101 2.60 3.99 -4.51
CA LEU A 101 2.45 4.30 -3.08
C LEU A 101 1.98 5.74 -2.87
N MET A 102 2.65 6.72 -3.48
CA MET A 102 2.27 8.13 -3.34
C MET A 102 0.85 8.41 -3.84
N ASN A 103 0.39 7.73 -4.89
CA ASN A 103 -0.99 7.85 -5.36
C ASN A 103 -1.99 7.28 -4.36
N HIS A 104 -1.73 6.11 -3.77
CA HIS A 104 -2.62 5.53 -2.74
C HIS A 104 -2.67 6.39 -1.48
N LEU A 105 -1.55 7.00 -1.08
CA LEU A 105 -1.52 7.90 0.09
C LEU A 105 -2.42 9.13 -0.05
N ARG A 106 -2.80 9.52 -1.27
CA ARG A 106 -3.76 10.62 -1.50
C ARG A 106 -5.16 10.29 -1.01
N ALA A 107 -5.53 9.02 -0.85
CA ALA A 107 -6.84 8.64 -0.32
C ALA A 107 -7.07 9.13 1.12
N PHE A 108 -5.99 9.38 1.86
CA PHE A 108 -6.05 9.70 3.29
C PHE A 108 -6.04 11.19 3.59
N ARG A 109 -5.66 12.01 2.60
CA ARG A 109 -5.67 13.47 2.70
C ARG A 109 -7.03 14.07 2.42
#